data_AF-A0A357NDT4-F1
#
_entry.id   AF-A0A357NDT4-F1
#
_cell.length_a   1.000
_cell.length_b   1.000
_cell.length_c   1.000
_cell.angle_alpha   90.00
_cell.angle_beta   90.00
_cell.angle_gamma   90.00
#
_symmetry.space_group_name_H-M   'P 1'
#
loop_
_entity.id
_entity.type
_entity.pdbx_description
1 polymer ?
#
loop_
_entity_poly.entity_id
_entity_poly.type
_entity_poly.pdbx_seq_one_letter_code
_entity_poly.pdbx_strand_id
1 'polypeptide(L)'
;MRAGDNMEQYDSLVNKLKLLLQIEKNTRTQLRFVRRHEMRGLQRLLRERAKLIHQLTILNAEISAFPEEPATEEANILCRQIREREQAILVYNEATVQTAKAERDNLAESLKKIRQYRHLREGYRPKGGYAGGGCFNKKV
;
A
#
# COMPACT_ATOMS: atom_id res chain seq x y z
N MET A 1 -36.27 -15.71 -16.36
CA MET A 1 -34.86 -15.45 -16.71
C MET A 1 -34.57 -16.07 -18.06
N ARG A 2 -33.95 -15.32 -18.98
CA ARG A 2 -33.49 -15.89 -20.25
C ARG A 2 -32.15 -16.59 -20.00
N ALA A 3 -31.86 -17.66 -20.75
CA ALA A 3 -30.58 -18.37 -20.63
C ALA A 3 -29.36 -17.44 -20.85
N GLY A 4 -29.52 -16.34 -21.59
CA GLY A 4 -28.49 -15.30 -21.76
C GLY A 4 -28.14 -14.56 -20.46
N ASP A 5 -29.13 -14.19 -19.65
CA ASP A 5 -28.93 -13.45 -18.40
C ASP A 5 -28.07 -14.25 -17.40
N ASN A 6 -28.22 -15.59 -17.39
CA ASN A 6 -27.46 -16.49 -16.53
C ASN A 6 -25.98 -16.59 -16.94
N MET A 7 -25.70 -16.55 -18.25
CA MET A 7 -24.34 -16.61 -18.78
C MET A 7 -23.59 -15.29 -18.54
N GLU A 8 -24.29 -14.16 -18.71
CA GLU A 8 -23.75 -12.83 -18.39
C GLU A 8 -23.44 -12.68 -16.89
N GLN A 9 -24.33 -13.16 -16.01
CA GLN A 9 -24.09 -13.18 -14.57
C GLN A 9 -22.84 -14.00 -14.22
N TYR A 10 -22.70 -15.19 -14.82
CA TYR A 10 -21.54 -16.06 -14.60
C TYR A 10 -20.23 -15.39 -15.04
N ASP A 11 -20.19 -14.81 -16.24
CA ASP A 11 -19.01 -14.12 -16.75
C ASP A 11 -18.59 -12.94 -15.87
N SER A 12 -19.56 -12.17 -15.36
CA SER A 12 -19.32 -11.10 -14.40
C SER A 12 -18.73 -11.60 -13.08
N LEU A 13 -19.20 -12.73 -12.55
CA LEU A 13 -18.62 -13.37 -11.37
C LEU A 13 -17.18 -13.84 -11.61
N VAL A 14 -16.90 -14.46 -12.76
CA VAL A 14 -15.54 -14.85 -13.16
C VAL A 14 -14.62 -13.64 -13.23
N ASN A 15 -15.08 -12.55 -13.83
CA ASN A 15 -14.32 -11.30 -13.93
C ASN A 15 -14.06 -10.67 -12.55
N LYS A 16 -15.03 -10.74 -11.64
CA LYS A 16 -14.88 -10.27 -10.27
C LYS A 16 -13.80 -11.06 -9.54
N LEU A 17 -13.82 -12.38 -9.66
CA LEU A 17 -12.79 -13.23 -9.06
C LEU A 17 -11.40 -12.90 -9.60
N LYS A 18 -11.24 -12.69 -10.92
CA LYS A 18 -9.97 -12.27 -11.53
C LYS A 18 -9.47 -10.93 -10.97
N LEU A 19 -10.34 -9.93 -10.83
CA LEU A 19 -9.97 -8.64 -10.24
C LEU A 19 -9.53 -8.78 -8.78
N LEU A 20 -10.23 -9.60 -7.99
CA LEU A 20 -9.85 -9.86 -6.59
C LEU A 20 -8.48 -10.53 -6.49
N LEU A 21 -8.15 -11.48 -7.38
CA LEU A 21 -6.82 -12.09 -7.45
C LEU A 21 -5.73 -11.06 -7.74
N GLN A 22 -5.99 -10.09 -8.63
CA GLN A 22 -5.06 -9.01 -8.92
C GLN A 22 -4.88 -8.07 -7.72
N ILE A 23 -5.96 -7.70 -7.04
CA ILE A 23 -5.93 -6.85 -5.83
C ILE A 23 -5.14 -7.54 -4.73
N GLU A 24 -5.35 -8.83 -4.51
CA GLU A 24 -4.63 -9.59 -3.50
C GLU A 24 -3.13 -9.66 -3.82
N LYS A 25 -2.76 -9.97 -5.07
CA LYS A 25 -1.35 -9.97 -5.51
C LYS A 25 -0.70 -8.60 -5.30
N ASN A 26 -1.40 -7.53 -5.63
CA ASN A 26 -0.94 -6.16 -5.40
C ASN A 26 -0.72 -5.92 -3.89
N THR A 27 -1.70 -6.28 -3.05
CA THR A 27 -1.63 -6.13 -1.58
C THR A 27 -0.43 -6.88 -0.98
N ARG A 28 -0.19 -8.12 -1.38
CA ARG A 28 0.99 -8.90 -0.96
C ARG A 28 2.31 -8.22 -1.37
N THR A 29 2.33 -7.60 -2.55
CA THR A 29 3.51 -6.85 -3.01
C THR A 29 3.70 -5.55 -2.23
N GLN A 30 2.62 -4.85 -1.88
CA GLN A 30 2.67 -3.65 -1.03
C GLN A 30 3.31 -3.96 0.32
N LEU A 31 2.92 -5.06 0.97
CA LEU A 31 3.51 -5.49 2.24
C LEU A 31 5.04 -5.68 2.13
N ARG A 32 5.52 -6.29 1.03
CA ARG A 32 6.96 -6.45 0.79
C ARG A 32 7.67 -5.11 0.61
N PHE A 33 7.07 -4.18 -0.14
CA PHE A 33 7.65 -2.86 -0.38
C PHE A 33 7.69 -2.00 0.88
N VAL A 34 6.67 -2.10 1.74
CA VAL A 34 6.66 -1.45 3.06
C VAL A 34 7.85 -1.91 3.90
N ARG A 35 8.05 -3.23 4.04
CA ARG A 35 9.17 -3.80 4.81
C ARG A 35 10.55 -3.45 4.26
N ARG A 36 10.64 -3.18 2.96
CA ARG A 36 11.90 -2.81 2.27
C ARG A 36 12.07 -1.30 2.08
N HIS A 37 11.11 -0.50 2.55
CA HIS A 37 11.05 0.95 2.37
C HIS A 37 11.13 1.40 0.90
N GLU A 38 10.58 0.59 -0.03
CA GLU A 38 10.58 0.86 -1.47
C GLU A 38 9.46 1.85 -1.87
N MET A 39 9.57 3.11 -1.43
CA MET A 39 8.48 4.10 -1.48
C MET A 39 7.99 4.44 -2.90
N ARG A 40 8.89 4.51 -3.89
CA ARG A 40 8.49 4.77 -5.30
C ARG A 40 7.65 3.62 -5.86
N GLY A 41 8.08 2.39 -5.58
CA GLY A 41 7.33 1.19 -5.96
C GLY A 41 5.97 1.15 -5.26
N LEU A 42 5.92 1.51 -3.98
CA LEU A 42 4.69 1.54 -3.20
C LEU A 42 3.67 2.54 -3.76
N GLN A 43 4.11 3.75 -4.12
CA GLN A 43 3.25 4.76 -4.74
C GLN A 43 2.65 4.28 -6.07
N ARG A 44 3.46 3.62 -6.91
CA ARG A 44 2.98 3.01 -8.16
C ARG A 44 1.93 1.93 -7.88
N LEU A 45 2.21 1.01 -6.95
CA LEU A 45 1.27 -0.05 -6.60
C LEU A 45 -0.05 0.48 -6.05
N LEU A 46 -0.03 1.56 -5.26
CA LEU A 46 -1.25 2.18 -4.74
C LEU A 46 -2.11 2.79 -5.85
N ARG A 47 -1.50 3.40 -6.87
CA ARG A 47 -2.22 3.91 -8.05
C ARG A 47 -2.83 2.77 -8.86
N GLU A 48 -2.07 1.71 -9.10
CA GLU A 48 -2.58 0.50 -9.78
C GLU A 48 -3.76 -0.11 -9.00
N ARG A 49 -3.63 -0.20 -7.68
CA ARG A 49 -4.68 -0.69 -6.80
C ARG A 49 -5.94 0.17 -6.84
N ALA A 50 -5.80 1.50 -6.87
CA ALA A 50 -6.95 2.40 -6.98
C ALA A 50 -7.74 2.15 -8.27
N LYS A 51 -7.06 1.88 -9.39
CA LYS A 51 -7.71 1.50 -10.65
C LYS A 51 -8.47 0.17 -10.52
N LEU A 52 -7.84 -0.84 -9.90
CA LEU A 52 -8.48 -2.14 -9.68
C LEU A 52 -9.71 -2.03 -8.78
N ILE A 53 -9.65 -1.23 -7.71
CA ILE A 53 -10.79 -0.98 -6.83
C ILE A 53 -11.91 -0.28 -7.61
N HIS A 54 -11.58 0.70 -8.45
CA HIS A 54 -12.58 1.37 -9.29
C HIS A 54 -13.24 0.39 -10.28
N GLN A 55 -12.46 -0.47 -10.95
CA GLN A 55 -13.00 -1.52 -11.81
C GLN A 55 -13.91 -2.48 -11.03
N LEU A 56 -13.51 -2.86 -9.81
CA LEU A 56 -14.33 -3.70 -8.93
C LEU A 56 -15.64 -3.01 -8.53
N THR A 57 -15.64 -1.70 -8.30
CA THR A 57 -16.87 -0.96 -7.97
C THR A 57 -17.86 -0.94 -9.13
N ILE A 58 -17.36 -0.74 -10.36
CA ILE A 58 -18.21 -0.78 -11.57
C ILE A 58 -18.81 -2.17 -11.73
N LEU A 59 -17.96 -3.21 -11.66
CA LEU A 59 -18.40 -4.59 -11.82
C LEU A 59 -19.37 -5.04 -10.71
N ASN A 60 -19.20 -4.57 -9.47
CA ASN A 60 -20.16 -4.84 -8.41
C ASN A 60 -21.53 -4.20 -8.68
N ALA A 61 -21.57 -3.00 -9.27
CA ALA A 61 -22.81 -2.36 -9.68
C ALA A 61 -23.50 -3.16 -10.79
N GLU A 62 -22.75 -3.63 -11.78
CA GLU A 62 -23.25 -4.54 -12.83
C GLU A 62 -23.81 -5.83 -12.23
N ILE A 63 -23.08 -6.45 -11.29
CA ILE A 63 -23.53 -7.68 -10.64
C ILE A 63 -24.81 -7.48 -9.82
N SER A 64 -24.95 -6.31 -9.18
CA SER A 64 -26.15 -5.99 -8.37
C SER A 64 -27.43 -5.83 -9.19
N ALA A 65 -27.32 -5.66 -10.51
CA ALA A 65 -28.48 -5.64 -11.41
C ALA A 65 -29.05 -7.05 -11.65
N PHE A 66 -28.27 -8.10 -11.36
CA PHE A 66 -28.77 -9.47 -11.40
C PHE A 66 -29.48 -9.85 -10.09
N PRO A 67 -30.44 -10.78 -10.16
CA PRO A 67 -31.12 -11.30 -8.97
C PRO A 67 -30.14 -11.94 -7.97
N GLU A 68 -30.51 -11.83 -6.68
CA GLU A 68 -29.65 -12.19 -5.54
C GLU A 68 -29.28 -13.68 -5.49
N GLU A 69 -30.16 -14.56 -5.96
CA GLU A 69 -29.88 -16.00 -6.02
C GLU A 69 -29.20 -16.37 -7.35
N PRO A 70 -27.99 -16.97 -7.29
CA PRO A 70 -27.30 -17.42 -8.49
C PRO A 70 -28.12 -18.49 -9.22
N ALA A 71 -28.25 -18.34 -10.54
CA ALA A 71 -29.08 -19.23 -11.34
C ALA A 71 -28.52 -20.67 -11.46
N THR A 72 -27.24 -20.89 -11.14
CA THR A 72 -26.55 -22.17 -11.28
C THR A 72 -25.66 -22.50 -10.08
N GLU A 73 -25.44 -23.79 -9.84
CA GLU A 73 -24.54 -24.26 -8.77
C GLU A 73 -23.09 -23.80 -8.99
N GLU A 74 -22.63 -23.72 -10.24
CA GLU A 74 -21.32 -23.20 -10.57
C GLU A 74 -21.17 -21.72 -10.18
N ALA A 75 -22.21 -20.92 -10.39
CA ALA A 75 -22.24 -19.53 -9.95
C ALA A 75 -22.25 -19.42 -8.41
N ASN A 76 -22.94 -20.33 -7.71
CA ASN A 76 -22.87 -20.42 -6.24
C ASN A 76 -21.44 -20.67 -5.75
N ILE A 77 -20.72 -21.60 -6.38
CA ILE A 77 -19.32 -21.91 -6.05
C ILE A 77 -18.45 -20.67 -6.24
N LEU A 78 -18.61 -19.93 -7.35
CA LEU A 78 -17.88 -18.68 -7.60
C LEU A 78 -18.19 -17.62 -6.55
N CYS A 79 -19.45 -17.44 -6.17
CA CYS A 79 -19.84 -16.51 -5.11
C CYS A 79 -19.15 -16.83 -3.78
N ARG A 80 -19.03 -18.12 -3.43
CA ARG A 80 -18.29 -18.55 -2.23
C ARG A 80 -16.80 -18.21 -2.34
N GLN A 81 -16.16 -18.54 -3.47
CA GLN A 81 -14.73 -18.23 -3.69
C GLN A 81 -14.46 -16.73 -3.63
N ILE A 82 -15.36 -15.91 -4.18
CA ILE A 82 -15.30 -14.45 -4.12
C ILE A 82 -15.33 -13.98 -2.66
N ARG A 83 -16.29 -14.45 -1.85
CA ARG A 83 -16.39 -14.07 -0.43
C ARG A 83 -15.14 -14.47 0.36
N GLU A 84 -14.65 -15.68 0.17
CA GLU A 84 -13.41 -16.16 0.80
C GLU A 84 -12.22 -15.27 0.42
N ARG A 85 -12.16 -14.81 -0.84
CA ARG A 85 -11.08 -13.93 -1.30
C ARG A 85 -11.20 -12.50 -0.80
N GLU A 86 -12.41 -11.94 -0.76
CA GLU A 86 -12.69 -10.63 -0.16
C GLU A 86 -12.22 -10.60 1.30
N GLN A 87 -12.56 -11.64 2.07
CA GLN A 87 -12.11 -11.78 3.46
C GLN A 87 -10.59 -11.86 3.57
N ALA A 88 -9.94 -12.68 2.74
CA ALA A 88 -8.48 -12.78 2.73
C ALA A 88 -7.81 -11.43 2.41
N ILE A 89 -8.34 -10.67 1.44
CA ILE A 89 -7.84 -9.34 1.09
C ILE A 89 -7.96 -8.37 2.27
N LEU A 90 -9.08 -8.39 3.01
CA LEU A 90 -9.26 -7.54 4.21
C LEU A 90 -8.20 -7.84 5.26
N VAL A 91 -7.96 -9.12 5.57
CA VAL A 91 -6.92 -9.54 6.51
C VAL A 91 -5.53 -9.07 6.06
N TYR A 92 -5.18 -9.23 4.78
CA TYR A 92 -3.91 -8.75 4.26
C TYR A 92 -3.78 -7.22 4.30
N ASN A 93 -4.86 -6.48 4.10
CA ASN A 93 -4.86 -5.03 4.17
C ASN A 93 -4.57 -4.55 5.59
N GLU A 94 -5.25 -5.14 6.57
CA GLU A 94 -5.03 -4.83 7.96
C GLU A 94 -3.56 -5.08 8.34
N ALA A 95 -3.03 -6.26 8.02
CA ALA A 95 -1.62 -6.59 8.26
C ALA A 95 -0.66 -5.60 7.58
N THR A 96 -0.98 -5.16 6.36
CA THR A 96 -0.16 -4.19 5.61
C THR A 96 -0.15 -2.82 6.28
N VAL A 97 -1.31 -2.34 6.74
CA VAL A 97 -1.42 -1.05 7.44
C VAL A 97 -0.70 -1.09 8.78
N GLN A 98 -0.87 -2.17 9.57
CA GLN A 98 -0.18 -2.31 10.85
C GLN A 98 1.34 -2.37 10.67
N THR A 99 1.81 -3.12 9.67
CA THR A 99 3.25 -3.16 9.34
C THR A 99 3.76 -1.78 8.92
N ALA A 100 3.00 -1.05 8.09
CA ALA A 100 3.41 0.30 7.66
C ALA A 100 3.49 1.30 8.82
N LYS A 101 2.58 1.21 9.80
CA LYS A 101 2.64 2.01 11.03
C LYS A 101 3.89 1.69 11.85
N ALA A 102 4.16 0.40 12.08
CA ALA A 102 5.35 -0.03 12.83
C ALA A 102 6.65 0.45 12.15
N GLU A 103 6.75 0.29 10.83
CA GLU A 103 7.93 0.77 10.07
C GLU A 103 8.10 2.29 10.15
N ARG A 104 7.00 3.05 10.08
CA ARG A 104 7.03 4.51 10.27
C ARG A 104 7.58 4.89 11.64
N ASP A 105 7.12 4.21 12.69
CA ASP A 105 7.52 4.51 14.06
C ASP A 105 8.99 4.15 14.29
N ASN A 106 9.45 3.01 13.78
CA ASN A 106 10.87 2.61 13.79
C ASN A 106 11.78 3.62 13.07
N LEU A 107 11.35 4.13 11.91
CA LEU A 107 12.08 5.17 11.17
C LEU A 107 12.12 6.49 11.95
N ALA A 108 11.02 6.88 12.60
CA ALA A 108 10.96 8.10 13.39
C ALA A 108 11.91 8.04 14.60
N GLU A 109 11.97 6.91 15.29
CA GLU A 109 12.92 6.68 16.38
C GLU A 109 14.38 6.72 15.90
N SER A 110 14.65 6.09 14.76
CA SER A 110 15.99 6.09 14.15
C SER A 110 16.43 7.52 13.79
N LEU A 111 15.52 8.32 13.22
CA LEU A 111 15.78 9.73 12.93
C LEU A 111 15.99 10.56 14.20
N LYS A 112 15.25 10.30 15.28
CA LYS A 112 15.45 10.96 16.57
C LYS A 112 16.87 10.71 17.11
N LYS A 113 17.34 9.45 17.07
CA LYS A 113 18.71 9.08 17.49
C LYS A 113 19.77 9.80 16.64
N ILE A 114 19.59 9.85 15.32
CA ILE A 114 20.50 10.56 14.41
C ILE A 114 20.56 12.06 14.73
N ARG A 115 19.42 12.70 15.00
CA ARG A 115 19.36 14.13 15.38
C ARG A 115 20.07 14.38 16.71
N GLN A 116 19.84 13.53 17.71
CA GLN A 116 20.53 13.63 19.01
C GLN A 116 22.05 13.50 18.85
N TYR A 117 22.51 12.52 18.06
CA TYR A 117 23.93 12.36 17.76
C TYR A 117 24.53 13.58 17.06
N ARG A 118 23.81 14.15 16.08
CA ARG A 118 24.23 15.38 15.40
C ARG A 118 24.36 16.55 16.37
N HIS A 119 23.38 16.75 17.25
CA HIS A 119 23.43 17.81 18.27
C HIS A 119 24.59 17.63 19.24
N LEU A 120 24.84 16.40 19.71
CA LEU A 120 26.00 16.12 20.56
C LEU A 120 27.30 16.43 19.80
N ARG A 121 27.44 15.94 18.57
CA ARG A 121 28.62 16.20 17.72
C ARG A 121 28.85 17.69 17.46
N GLU A 122 27.79 18.47 17.26
CA GLU A 122 27.86 19.93 17.13
C GLU A 122 28.26 20.62 18.45
N GLY A 123 27.76 20.12 19.59
CA GLY A 123 28.12 20.61 20.92
C GLY A 123 29.58 20.34 21.30
N TYR A 124 30.14 19.21 20.85
CA TYR A 124 31.55 18.86 21.01
C TYR A 124 32.45 19.39 19.89
N ARG A 125 31.87 20.07 18.87
CA ARG A 125 32.68 20.72 17.84
C ARG A 125 33.35 21.95 18.47
N PRO A 126 34.68 22.05 18.46
CA PRO A 126 35.37 23.17 19.09
C PRO A 126 34.87 24.49 18.49
N LYS A 127 34.22 25.32 19.32
CA LYS A 127 33.86 26.69 18.97
C LYS A 127 35.13 27.54 19.04
N GLY A 128 35.95 27.48 17.99
CA GLY A 128 37.13 28.34 17.83
C GLY A 128 38.46 27.59 17.92
N GLY A 129 39.10 27.47 16.76
CA GLY A 129 40.54 27.34 16.63
C GLY A 129 41.01 28.37 15.61
N TYR A 130 41.44 29.53 16.10
CA TYR A 130 42.18 30.60 15.40
C TYR A 130 41.47 31.36 14.25
N ALA A 131 40.60 32.30 14.61
CA ALA A 131 40.50 33.57 13.88
C ALA A 131 41.41 34.60 14.57
N GLY A 132 42.71 34.30 14.63
CA GLY A 132 43.75 35.15 15.22
C GLY A 132 44.67 35.69 14.13
N GLY A 133 44.10 36.32 13.10
CA GLY A 133 44.84 37.03 12.06
C GLY A 133 44.70 38.53 12.26
N GLY A 134 45.08 39.03 13.45
CA GLY A 134 45.17 40.46 13.70
C GLY A 134 46.07 41.10 12.65
N CYS A 135 45.58 42.19 12.05
CA CYS A 135 46.31 43.00 11.10
C CYS A 135 47.74 43.28 11.62
N PHE A 136 48.74 42.69 10.96
CA PHE A 136 50.13 43.04 11.19
C PHE A 136 50.30 44.51 10.80
N ASN A 137 50.63 45.31 11.82
CA ASN A 137 50.73 46.75 11.74
C ASN A 137 51.80 47.15 10.70
N LYS A 138 51.41 47.94 9.70
CA LYS A 138 52.35 48.69 8.86
C LYS A 138 52.94 49.82 9.69
N LYS A 139 54.28 49.92 9.73
CA LYS A 139 55.10 51.14 9.52
C LYS A 139 56.52 50.92 10.08
N VAL A 140 57.50 50.87 9.18
CA VAL A 140 58.81 51.51 9.32
C VAL A 140 59.02 52.30 8.05
#